data_AF-A0A261Y8J9-F1
#
_entry.id   AF-A0A261Y8J9-F1
#
_cell.length_a   1.000
_cell.length_b   1.000
_cell.length_c   1.000
_cell.angle_alpha   90.00
_cell.angle_beta   90.00
_cell.angle_gamma   90.00
#
_symmetry.space_group_name_H-M   'P 1'
#
loop_
_entity.id
_entity.type
_entity.pdbx_description
1 polymer ?
#
loop_
_entity_poly.entity_id
_entity_poly.type
_entity_poly.pdbx_seq_one_letter_code
_entity_poly.pdbx_strand_id
1 'polypeptide(L)'
;MTPDALLEVLKRKGVFDDVRRQMLADFSKGGREEQLLKQVINVMHEATTRDPSLLKLSQTKFQEAIYAEIGSEIFDQLAKDVIADMLQVKEQDVRIEEAIRSLPEFDLEEGEAPAHKPKDK
;
A
#
# COMPACT_ATOMS: atom_id res chain seq x y z
N MET A 1 21.77 1.63 9.13
CA MET A 1 21.72 1.68 7.65
C MET A 1 20.95 2.94 7.28
N THR A 2 21.47 3.80 6.41
CA THR A 2 20.74 5.02 6.01
C THR A 2 19.69 4.70 4.92
N PRO A 3 18.60 5.47 4.82
CA PRO A 3 17.58 5.26 3.78
C PRO A 3 18.16 5.24 2.36
N ASP A 4 19.13 6.10 2.07
CA ASP A 4 19.81 6.17 0.76
C ASP A 4 20.63 4.90 0.47
N ALA A 5 21.30 4.34 1.48
CA ALA A 5 22.05 3.11 1.31
C ALA A 5 21.12 1.90 1.07
N LEU A 6 19.92 1.92 1.66
CA LEU A 6 18.90 0.89 1.42
C LEU A 6 18.33 0.98 0.00
N LEU A 7 18.02 2.19 -0.46
CA LEU A 7 17.59 2.48 -1.83
C LEU A 7 18.59 1.97 -2.87
N GLU A 8 19.87 2.25 -2.65
CA GLU A 8 20.95 1.77 -3.52
C GLU A 8 21.03 0.24 -3.58
N VAL A 9 20.83 -0.44 -2.45
CA VAL A 9 20.78 -1.91 -2.41
C VAL A 9 19.55 -2.44 -3.16
N LEU A 10 18.37 -1.83 -2.98
CA LEU A 10 17.15 -2.24 -3.67
C LEU A 10 17.24 -2.04 -5.19
N LYS A 11 17.83 -0.93 -5.63
CA LYS A 11 18.09 -0.66 -7.05
C LYS A 11 19.07 -1.66 -7.65
N ARG A 12 20.20 -1.94 -6.99
CA ARG A 12 21.19 -2.92 -7.46
C ARG A 12 20.63 -4.33 -7.54
N LYS A 13 19.70 -4.69 -6.67
CA LYS A 13 19.02 -5.98 -6.68
C LYS A 13 17.86 -6.07 -7.69
N GLY A 14 17.54 -4.98 -8.38
CA GLY A 14 16.44 -4.93 -9.35
C GLY A 14 15.03 -4.99 -8.74
N VAL A 15 14.91 -5.00 -7.41
CA VAL A 15 13.63 -5.16 -6.69
C VAL A 15 12.97 -3.83 -6.34
N PHE A 16 13.64 -2.70 -6.62
CA PHE A 16 13.12 -1.38 -6.30
C PHE A 16 11.77 -1.10 -6.96
N ASP A 17 11.63 -1.41 -8.26
CA ASP A 17 10.39 -1.16 -8.99
C ASP A 17 9.22 -2.01 -8.49
N ASP A 18 9.51 -3.24 -8.04
CA ASP A 18 8.50 -4.12 -7.45
C ASP A 18 8.05 -3.62 -6.08
N VAL A 19 8.99 -3.19 -5.24
CA VAL A 19 8.67 -2.54 -3.96
C VAL A 19 7.86 -1.26 -4.19
N ARG A 20 8.23 -0.43 -5.18
CA ARG A 20 7.49 0.79 -5.53
C ARG A 20 6.07 0.47 -5.99
N ARG A 21 5.91 -0.51 -6.88
CA ARG A 21 4.59 -0.94 -7.37
C ARG A 21 3.72 -1.48 -6.25
N GLN A 22 4.29 -2.29 -5.37
CA GLN A 22 3.57 -2.86 -4.24
C GLN A 22 3.14 -1.76 -3.26
N MET A 23 4.03 -0.83 -2.90
CA MET A 23 3.68 0.31 -2.03
C MET A 23 2.56 1.16 -2.62
N LEU A 24 2.57 1.41 -3.93
CA LEU A 24 1.49 2.13 -4.60
C LEU A 24 0.18 1.34 -4.57
N ALA A 25 0.22 0.04 -4.84
CA ALA A 25 -0.97 -0.81 -4.78
C ALA A 25 -1.57 -0.87 -3.37
N ASP A 26 -0.73 -0.97 -2.33
CA ASP A 26 -1.16 -1.03 -0.93
C ASP A 26 -1.68 0.32 -0.44
N PHE A 27 -1.12 1.42 -0.95
CA PHE A 27 -1.67 2.76 -0.74
C PHE A 27 -3.08 2.90 -1.33
N SER A 28 -3.30 2.45 -2.56
CA SER A 28 -4.61 2.55 -3.22
C SER A 28 -5.66 1.59 -2.65
N LYS A 29 -5.27 0.40 -2.17
CA LYS A 29 -6.22 -0.62 -1.65
C LYS A 29 -6.90 -0.23 -0.33
N GLY A 30 -6.24 0.55 0.52
CA GLY A 30 -6.68 0.80 1.90
C GLY A 30 -7.64 1.98 2.10
N GLY A 31 -8.13 2.63 1.03
CA GLY A 31 -8.87 3.91 1.15
C GLY A 31 -8.01 5.07 1.66
N ARG A 32 -6.69 4.89 1.71
CA ARG A 32 -5.72 5.88 2.19
C ARG A 32 -5.58 7.05 1.25
N GLU A 33 -5.75 6.83 -0.05
CA GLU A 33 -5.91 7.90 -1.04
C GLU A 33 -7.03 8.86 -0.64
N GLU A 34 -8.20 8.30 -0.28
CA GLU A 34 -9.36 9.11 0.08
C GLU A 34 -9.17 9.82 1.43
N GLN A 35 -8.49 9.18 2.39
CA GLN A 35 -8.13 9.82 3.66
C GLN A 35 -7.12 10.96 3.47
N LEU A 36 -6.07 10.76 2.67
CA LEU A 36 -5.11 11.80 2.33
C LEU A 36 -5.82 12.96 1.61
N LEU A 37 -6.70 12.66 0.65
CA LEU A 37 -7.45 13.69 -0.06
C LEU A 37 -8.32 14.51 0.90
N LYS A 38 -9.00 13.86 1.85
CA LYS A 38 -9.79 14.55 2.89
C LYS A 38 -8.92 15.44 3.77
N GLN A 39 -7.74 14.98 4.19
CA GLN A 39 -6.81 15.78 4.98
C GLN A 39 -6.33 17.01 4.19
N VAL A 40 -5.94 16.82 2.93
CA VAL A 40 -5.51 17.93 2.05
C VAL A 40 -6.64 18.94 1.86
N ILE A 41 -7.87 18.48 1.60
CA ILE A 41 -9.04 19.36 1.45
C ILE A 41 -9.29 20.14 2.74
N ASN A 42 -9.18 19.50 3.91
CA ASN A 42 -9.35 20.18 5.19
C ASN A 42 -8.28 21.27 5.40
N VAL A 43 -7.01 20.97 5.12
CA VAL A 43 -5.92 21.97 5.19
C VAL A 43 -6.19 23.13 4.23
N MET A 44 -6.61 22.84 3.00
CA MET A 44 -6.99 23.88 2.02
C MET A 44 -8.14 24.74 2.52
N HIS A 45 -9.17 24.13 3.09
CA HIS A 45 -10.34 24.83 3.62
C HIS A 45 -9.95 25.71 4.82
N GLU A 46 -9.16 25.19 5.75
CA GLU A 46 -8.66 25.95 6.90
C GLU A 46 -7.76 27.11 6.49
N ALA A 47 -6.83 26.87 5.56
CA ALA A 47 -5.93 27.89 5.03
C ALA A 47 -6.71 29.02 4.34
N THR A 48 -7.66 28.69 3.48
CA THR A 48 -8.48 29.68 2.75
C THR A 48 -9.51 30.38 3.62
N THR A 49 -9.98 29.73 4.70
CA THR A 49 -10.82 30.37 5.72
C THR A 49 -10.02 31.38 6.55
N ARG A 50 -8.78 31.02 6.91
CA ARG A 50 -7.86 31.87 7.67
C ARG A 50 -7.36 33.05 6.83
N ASP A 51 -7.01 32.80 5.57
CA ASP A 51 -6.59 33.81 4.60
C ASP A 51 -7.33 33.65 3.27
N PRO A 52 -8.46 34.37 3.11
CA PRO A 52 -9.23 34.37 1.86
C PRO A 52 -8.47 34.96 0.66
N SER A 53 -7.35 35.65 0.87
CA SER A 53 -6.55 36.20 -0.22
C SER A 53 -5.85 35.11 -1.03
N LEU A 54 -5.66 33.92 -0.45
CA LEU A 54 -5.10 32.75 -1.13
C LEU A 54 -5.91 32.36 -2.37
N LEU A 55 -7.23 32.56 -2.37
CA LEU A 55 -8.10 32.27 -3.51
C LEU A 55 -7.91 33.24 -4.68
N LYS A 56 -7.20 34.35 -4.48
CA LYS A 56 -6.85 35.32 -5.53
C LYS A 56 -5.50 35.02 -6.18
N LEU A 57 -4.75 34.04 -5.66
CA LEU A 57 -3.48 33.63 -6.23
C LEU A 57 -3.70 32.86 -7.54
N SER A 58 -2.66 32.84 -8.39
CA SER A 58 -2.63 31.89 -9.50
C SER A 58 -2.59 30.46 -8.95
N GLN A 59 -3.11 29.52 -9.73
CA GLN A 59 -3.17 28.10 -9.35
C GLN A 59 -1.83 27.57 -8.81
N THR A 60 -0.72 27.89 -9.48
CA THR A 60 0.63 27.46 -9.06
C THR A 60 1.02 28.03 -7.70
N LYS A 61 0.81 29.34 -7.47
CA LYS A 61 1.15 29.99 -6.20
C LYS A 61 0.26 29.51 -5.06
N PHE A 62 -1.00 29.23 -5.36
CA PHE A 62 -1.91 28.63 -4.40
C PHE A 62 -1.45 27.21 -4.02
N GLN A 63 -1.08 26.39 -5.00
CA GLN A 63 -0.52 25.06 -4.72
C GLN A 63 0.73 25.15 -3.84
N GLU A 64 1.69 26.02 -4.16
CA GLU A 64 2.90 26.23 -3.34
C GLU A 64 2.56 26.62 -1.90
N ALA A 65 1.62 27.54 -1.70
CA ALA A 65 1.18 27.97 -0.37
C ALA A 65 0.51 26.83 0.41
N ILE A 66 -0.35 26.04 -0.25
CA ILE A 66 -1.00 24.88 0.38
C ILE A 66 0.02 23.77 0.69
N TYR A 67 0.98 23.50 -0.20
CA TYR A 67 2.05 22.54 0.06
C TYR A 67 2.91 22.94 1.26
N ALA A 68 3.16 24.23 1.44
CA ALA A 68 3.85 24.74 2.63
C ALA A 68 3.06 24.48 3.92
N GLU A 69 1.72 24.55 3.88
CA GLU A 69 0.86 24.32 5.06
C GLU A 69 0.57 22.84 5.35
N ILE A 70 0.53 21.98 4.34
CA ILE A 70 0.40 20.52 4.56
C ILE A 70 1.60 19.99 5.35
N GLY A 71 2.77 20.63 5.20
CA GLY A 71 4.00 20.22 5.86
C GLY A 71 4.48 18.82 5.43
N SER A 72 5.62 18.38 5.95
CA SER A 72 6.09 17.00 5.70
C SER A 72 5.35 15.98 6.56
N GLU A 73 4.77 16.39 7.69
CA GLU A 73 4.27 15.49 8.74
C GLU A 73 3.11 14.59 8.28
N ILE A 74 2.19 15.13 7.46
CA ILE A 74 1.09 14.35 6.87
C ILE A 74 1.63 13.26 5.93
N PHE A 75 2.64 13.59 5.12
CA PHE A 75 3.27 12.64 4.21
C PHE A 75 4.16 11.63 4.95
N ASP A 76 4.85 12.08 6.00
CA ASP A 76 5.74 11.25 6.82
C ASP A 76 4.94 10.20 7.59
N GLN A 77 3.79 10.57 8.15
CA GLN A 77 2.91 9.62 8.83
C GLN A 77 2.31 8.61 7.86
N LEU A 78 1.82 9.08 6.72
CA LEU A 78 1.27 8.21 5.69
C LEU A 78 2.33 7.20 5.17
N ALA A 79 3.57 7.67 4.96
CA ALA A 79 4.67 6.81 4.54
C ALA A 79 4.96 5.72 5.57
N LYS A 80 4.96 6.06 6.87
CA LYS A 80 5.15 5.08 7.96
C LYS A 80 4.05 4.03 7.95
N ASP A 81 2.79 4.44 7.79
CA ASP A 81 1.65 3.53 7.83
C ASP A 81 1.66 2.56 6.64
N VAL A 82 1.97 3.03 5.43
CA VAL A 82 2.10 2.16 4.24
C VAL A 82 3.26 1.19 4.38
N ILE A 83 4.40 1.62 4.93
CA ILE A 83 5.55 0.74 5.17
C ILE A 83 5.21 -0.31 6.22
N ALA A 84 4.51 0.06 7.30
CA ALA A 84 4.12 -0.87 8.37
C ALA A 84 3.23 -2.00 7.85
N ASP A 85 2.24 -1.67 7.03
CA ASP A 85 1.36 -2.66 6.39
C ASP A 85 2.13 -3.59 5.45
N MET A 86 3.00 -3.03 4.61
CA MET A 86 3.81 -3.84 3.68
C MET A 86 4.71 -4.84 4.43
N LEU A 87 5.22 -4.45 5.60
CA LEU A 87 6.02 -5.34 6.45
C LEU A 87 5.15 -6.43 7.10
N GLN A 88 3.94 -6.09 7.57
CA GLN A 88 3.02 -7.07 8.15
C GLN A 88 2.56 -8.12 7.14
N VAL A 89 2.25 -7.74 5.90
CA VAL A 89 1.86 -8.69 4.85
C VAL A 89 3.00 -9.68 4.57
N LYS A 90 4.25 -9.20 4.50
CA LYS A 90 5.41 -10.09 4.30
C LYS A 90 5.65 -11.03 5.47
N GLU A 91 5.47 -10.58 6.70
CA GLU A 91 5.55 -11.46 7.87
C GLU A 91 4.46 -12.54 7.86
N GLN A 92 3.25 -12.19 7.40
CA GLN A 92 2.16 -13.15 7.25
C GLN A 92 2.45 -14.18 6.15
N ASP A 93 2.95 -13.75 4.99
CA ASP A 93 3.31 -14.66 3.89
C ASP A 93 4.38 -15.67 4.31
N VAL A 94 5.40 -15.23 5.06
CA VAL A 94 6.44 -16.13 5.61
C VAL A 94 5.83 -17.15 6.59
N ARG A 95 4.94 -16.71 7.48
CA ARG A 95 4.27 -17.63 8.43
C ARG A 95 3.34 -18.62 7.72
N ILE A 96 2.67 -18.21 6.65
CA ILE A 96 1.82 -19.09 5.84
C ILE A 96 2.67 -20.12 5.09
N GLU A 97 3.80 -19.71 4.49
CA GLU A 97 4.73 -20.66 3.86
C GLU A 97 5.30 -21.67 4.86
N GLU A 98 5.67 -21.24 6.06
CA GLU A 98 6.13 -22.13 7.13
C GLU A 98 5.01 -23.08 7.58
N ALA A 99 3.79 -22.59 7.72
CA ALA A 99 2.63 -23.42 8.05
C ALA A 99 2.37 -24.47 6.96
N ILE A 100 2.38 -24.09 5.67
CA ILE A 100 2.20 -25.02 4.55
C ILE A 100 3.33 -26.05 4.50
N ARG A 101 4.59 -25.65 4.70
CA ARG A 101 5.74 -26.58 4.74
C ARG A 101 5.73 -27.52 5.94
N SER A 102 5.05 -27.16 7.02
CA SER A 102 4.90 -27.99 8.22
C SER A 102 3.67 -28.89 8.19
N LEU A 103 2.81 -28.76 7.17
CA LEU A 103 1.78 -29.75 6.91
C LEU A 103 2.44 -31.06 6.46
N PRO A 104 2.10 -32.21 7.04
CA PRO A 104 2.54 -33.50 6.51
C PRO A 104 2.03 -33.62 5.07
N GLU A 105 2.88 -34.12 4.16
CA GLU A 105 2.47 -34.46 2.80
C GLU A 105 1.26 -35.40 2.89
N PHE A 106 0.06 -34.85 2.65
CA PHE A 106 -1.10 -35.68 2.43
C PHE A 106 -0.90 -36.29 1.04
N ASP A 107 -0.61 -37.59 1.00
CA ASP A 107 -0.82 -38.40 -0.19
C ASP A 107 -2.28 -38.21 -0.61
N LEU A 108 -2.48 -37.41 -1.65
CA LEU A 108 -3.73 -37.39 -2.38
C LEU A 108 -3.80 -38.75 -3.09
N GLU A 109 -4.23 -39.78 -2.38
CA GLU A 109 -4.73 -40.99 -3.03
C GLU A 109 -5.86 -40.54 -3.96
N GLU A 110 -5.61 -40.64 -5.27
CA GLU A 110 -6.59 -40.45 -6.31
C GLU A 110 -7.75 -41.41 -6.03
N GLY A 111 -8.80 -40.92 -5.36
CA GLY A 111 -10.03 -41.64 -5.19
C GLY A 111 -10.64 -41.88 -6.56
N GLU A 112 -10.51 -43.10 -7.08
CA GLU A 112 -11.25 -43.61 -8.23
C GLU A 112 -12.73 -43.18 -8.10
N ALA A 113 -13.16 -42.32 -9.01
CA ALA A 113 -14.56 -41.91 -9.11
C ALA A 113 -15.42 -43.17 -9.32
N PRO A 114 -16.49 -43.39 -8.52
CA PRO A 114 -17.30 -44.58 -8.67
C PRO A 114 -18.02 -44.54 -10.01
N ALA A 115 -17.75 -45.53 -10.87
CA ALA A 115 -18.38 -45.71 -12.16
C ALA A 115 -19.90 -45.81 -12.00
N HIS A 116 -20.61 -44.76 -12.38
CA HIS A 116 -22.05 -44.71 -12.42
C HIS A 116 -22.55 -45.59 -13.58
N LYS A 117 -22.94 -46.84 -13.29
CA LYS A 117 -23.67 -47.65 -14.27
C LYS A 117 -25.01 -46.98 -14.59
N PRO A 118 -25.37 -46.78 -15.86
CA PRO A 118 -26.72 -46.37 -16.22
C PRO A 118 -27.66 -47.55 -15.99
N LYS A 119 -28.79 -47.29 -15.33
CA LYS A 119 -29.91 -48.23 -15.24
C LYS A 119 -30.68 -48.17 -16.56
N ASP A 120 -30.60 -49.22 -17.37
CA ASP A 120 -31.52 -49.42 -18.48
C ASP A 120 -32.90 -49.90 -17.98
N LYS A 121 -33.90 -49.47 -18.75
CA LYS A 121 -35.35 -49.60 -18.55
C LYS A 121 -35.86 -51.03 -18.69
#